data_AF-A0AAV0NN80-F1
#
_entry.id   AF-A0AAV0NN80-F1
#
_cell.length_a   1.000
_cell.length_b   1.000
_cell.length_c   1.000
_cell.angle_alpha   90.00
_cell.angle_beta   90.00
_cell.angle_gamma   90.00
#
_symmetry.space_group_name_H-M   'P 1'
#
loop_
_entity.id
_entity.type
_entity.pdbx_description
1 polymer ?
#
loop_
_entity_poly.entity_id
_entity_poly.type
_entity_poly.pdbx_seq_one_letter_code
_entity_poly.pdbx_strand_id
1 'polypeptide(L)'
;MNNSSSYEVGKAVKRRRNEQQQQEEEEYSITTTDRLSHLPDPIIHHILSFLDTKSAVQTSVLSRLWRSTWKHVPVLRLVSGSFRRFSSFRRFVDNVLSLRRPFNVRETLFVMSHHHLEEDVSFVAKVAQYSLSHDAQHLVFQLLGVTGLEASRRLSNLFGTISHCSLETLRLSVSFIDCGFGSFGFRMLKTLELRCCQLVPDEDGVFDPFPNFPRLENLVLDGCCQGYGYETRLKISGPKLLNLELCVIWFASVEIDAPRLKLFDLHHLLDSVKFAKLSFPSLDHAIIDINDQFEFMEGNEDSVAQCLITLFQGLSNVTILRLEPETIKVLSNVFPEILDQQQSSPFTRLVSLNVTANSVPYSLLAYFLEGSSAQEPTLLYI
;
A
#
# COMPACT_ATOMS: atom_id res chain seq x y z
N MET A 1 59.74 -22.39 68.67
CA MET A 1 59.48 -22.83 67.28
C MET A 1 58.17 -22.29 66.67
N ASN A 2 57.46 -21.29 67.20
CA ASN A 2 56.09 -20.97 66.71
C ASN A 2 55.89 -19.62 65.99
N ASN A 3 56.93 -18.83 65.71
CA ASN A 3 56.77 -17.51 65.09
C ASN A 3 56.93 -17.47 63.56
N SER A 4 57.27 -18.55 62.86
CA SER A 4 57.32 -18.53 61.38
C SER A 4 55.99 -18.94 60.73
N SER A 5 55.21 -19.80 61.40
CA SER A 5 53.94 -20.34 60.87
C SER A 5 52.83 -19.28 60.78
N SER A 6 52.70 -18.40 61.79
CA SER A 6 51.66 -17.36 61.80
C SER A 6 51.83 -16.30 60.69
N TYR A 7 53.09 -15.95 60.35
CA TYR A 7 53.39 -14.95 59.32
C TYR A 7 53.17 -15.48 57.90
N GLU A 8 53.45 -16.77 57.64
CA GLU A 8 53.17 -17.39 56.35
C GLU A 8 51.66 -17.60 56.12
N VAL A 9 50.93 -17.97 57.17
CA VAL A 9 49.46 -18.08 57.14
C VAL A 9 48.81 -16.72 56.83
N GLY A 10 49.30 -15.63 57.43
CA GLY A 10 48.81 -14.27 57.15
C GLY A 10 49.02 -13.82 55.70
N LYS A 11 50.13 -14.20 55.06
CA LYS A 11 50.39 -13.91 53.63
C LYS A 11 49.50 -14.75 52.71
N ALA A 12 49.27 -16.02 53.03
CA ALA A 12 48.42 -16.91 52.24
C ALA A 12 46.94 -16.47 52.25
N VAL A 13 46.43 -16.01 53.40
CA VAL A 13 45.07 -15.48 53.53
C VAL A 13 44.90 -14.19 52.73
N LYS A 14 45.88 -13.29 52.76
CA LYS A 14 45.83 -12.03 52.02
C LYS A 14 45.88 -12.24 50.50
N ARG A 15 46.65 -13.22 50.05
CA ARG A 15 46.75 -13.59 48.62
C ARG A 15 45.45 -14.19 48.09
N ARG A 16 44.84 -15.13 48.83
CA ARG A 16 43.53 -15.70 48.48
C ARG A 16 42.43 -14.66 48.40
N ARG A 17 42.45 -13.66 49.30
CA ARG A 17 41.47 -12.57 49.31
C ARG A 17 41.61 -11.65 48.09
N ASN A 18 42.84 -11.39 47.64
CA ASN A 18 43.08 -10.63 46.41
C ASN A 18 42.69 -11.44 45.15
N GLU A 19 42.96 -12.74 45.12
CA GLU A 19 42.57 -13.63 44.01
C GLU A 19 41.03 -13.75 43.92
N GLN A 20 40.33 -13.81 45.07
CA GLN A 20 38.86 -13.77 45.12
C GLN A 20 38.30 -12.42 44.68
N GLN A 21 38.90 -11.29 45.09
CA GLN A 21 38.48 -9.97 44.62
C GLN A 21 38.70 -9.77 43.12
N GLN A 22 39.80 -10.27 42.57
CA GLN A 22 40.05 -10.23 41.12
C GLN A 22 39.07 -11.12 40.36
N GLN A 23 38.76 -12.31 40.87
CA GLN A 23 37.72 -13.17 40.26
C GLN A 23 36.33 -12.55 40.35
N GLU A 24 35.96 -11.92 41.47
CA GLU A 24 34.69 -11.20 41.60
C GLU A 24 34.63 -9.97 40.69
N GLU A 25 35.73 -9.22 40.51
CA GLU A 25 35.81 -8.09 39.57
C GLU A 25 35.77 -8.55 38.09
N GLU A 26 36.43 -9.65 37.75
CA GLU A 26 36.38 -10.24 36.40
C GLU A 26 34.99 -10.82 36.09
N GLU A 27 34.36 -11.51 37.04
CA GLU A 27 33.00 -12.07 36.91
C GLU A 27 31.92 -10.98 36.86
N TYR A 28 32.10 -9.89 37.63
CA TYR A 28 31.27 -8.69 37.52
C TYR A 28 31.47 -7.95 36.18
N SER A 29 32.70 -7.89 35.67
CA SER A 29 32.99 -7.34 34.35
C SER A 29 32.33 -8.16 33.23
N ILE A 30 32.35 -9.50 33.32
CA ILE A 30 31.74 -10.38 32.31
C ILE A 30 30.21 -10.25 32.30
N THR A 31 29.57 -10.16 33.47
CA THR A 31 28.11 -10.02 33.59
C THR A 31 27.58 -8.63 33.22
N THR A 32 28.44 -7.61 33.20
CA THR A 32 28.10 -6.22 32.82
C THR A 32 28.58 -5.81 31.43
N THR A 33 29.20 -6.72 30.67
CA THR A 33 29.58 -6.42 29.28
C THR A 33 28.34 -6.10 28.43
N ASP A 34 28.29 -4.89 27.88
CA ASP A 34 27.24 -4.45 26.95
C ASP A 34 27.37 -5.21 25.61
N ARG A 35 26.83 -6.43 25.58
CA ARG A 35 26.88 -7.33 24.41
C ARG A 35 26.20 -6.74 23.18
N LEU A 36 25.24 -5.83 23.37
CA LEU A 36 24.53 -5.17 22.28
C LEU A 36 25.41 -4.14 21.58
N SER A 37 26.24 -3.40 22.31
CA SER A 37 27.22 -2.47 21.72
C SER A 37 28.41 -3.16 21.04
N HIS A 38 28.61 -4.46 21.23
CA HIS A 38 29.64 -5.24 20.51
C HIS A 38 29.17 -5.75 19.15
N LEU A 39 27.89 -5.58 18.81
CA LEU A 39 27.38 -5.95 17.50
C LEU A 39 27.89 -4.97 16.43
N PRO A 40 28.24 -5.45 15.22
CA PRO A 40 28.53 -4.58 14.08
C PRO A 40 27.38 -3.61 13.78
N ASP A 41 27.70 -2.37 13.42
CA ASP A 41 26.72 -1.32 13.06
C ASP A 41 25.64 -1.78 12.08
N PRO A 42 25.92 -2.56 11.00
CA PRO A 42 24.88 -3.03 10.10
C PRO A 42 23.81 -3.91 10.78
N ILE A 43 24.21 -4.72 11.77
CA ILE A 43 23.28 -5.56 12.52
C ILE A 43 22.43 -4.70 13.44
N ILE A 44 23.03 -3.71 14.11
CA ILE A 44 22.27 -2.78 14.96
C ILE A 44 21.27 -1.98 14.11
N HIS A 45 21.68 -1.46 12.95
CA HIS A 45 20.78 -0.75 12.03
C HIS A 45 19.65 -1.66 11.54
N HIS A 46 19.93 -2.93 11.26
CA HIS A 46 18.92 -3.90 10.88
C HIS A 46 17.92 -4.15 12.03
N ILE A 47 18.38 -4.36 13.26
CA ILE A 47 17.51 -4.51 14.43
C ILE A 47 16.64 -3.26 14.62
N LEU A 48 17.24 -2.07 14.58
CA LEU A 48 16.52 -0.80 14.73
C LEU A 48 15.53 -0.54 13.58
N SER A 49 15.76 -1.09 12.39
CA SER A 49 14.85 -0.94 11.24
C SER A 49 13.49 -1.61 11.44
N PHE A 50 13.38 -2.54 12.40
CA PHE A 50 12.10 -3.13 12.79
C PHE A 50 11.29 -2.26 13.75
N LEU A 51 11.90 -1.26 14.39
CA LEU A 51 11.25 -0.37 15.35
C LEU A 51 10.61 0.84 14.66
N ASP A 52 9.63 1.47 15.32
CA ASP A 52 9.25 2.83 14.95
C ASP A 52 10.40 3.80 15.29
N THR A 53 10.42 4.98 14.66
CA THR A 53 11.53 5.92 14.85
C THR A 53 11.58 6.43 16.29
N LYS A 54 10.43 6.48 16.99
CA LYS A 54 10.37 6.93 18.38
C LYS A 54 11.08 5.93 19.30
N SER A 55 10.80 4.65 19.18
CA SER A 55 11.45 3.57 19.90
C SER A 55 12.93 3.46 19.52
N ALA A 56 13.27 3.61 18.24
CA ALA A 56 14.67 3.65 17.81
C ALA A 56 15.43 4.80 18.48
N VAL A 57 14.85 6.01 18.54
CA VAL A 57 15.44 7.15 19.28
C VAL A 57 15.55 6.84 20.77
N GLN A 58 14.56 6.18 21.39
CA GLN A 58 14.60 5.82 22.82
C GLN A 58 15.77 4.90 23.17
N THR A 59 16.22 4.04 22.26
CA THR A 59 17.43 3.22 22.48
C THR A 59 18.70 4.04 22.72
N SER A 60 18.69 5.35 22.43
CA SER A 60 19.80 6.26 22.69
C SER A 60 20.27 6.32 24.14
N VAL A 61 19.43 5.87 25.10
CA VAL A 61 19.78 5.85 26.53
C VAL A 61 20.61 4.62 26.93
N LEU A 62 20.70 3.60 26.06
CA LEU A 62 21.36 2.33 26.39
C LEU A 62 22.88 2.49 26.50
N SER A 63 23.51 3.21 25.57
CA SER A 63 24.96 3.49 25.62
C SER A 63 25.34 4.68 24.75
N ARG A 64 26.61 5.11 24.83
CA ARG A 64 27.15 6.20 23.98
C ARG A 64 27.08 5.88 22.49
N LEU A 65 27.18 4.59 22.11
CA LEU A 65 27.09 4.15 20.72
C LEU A 65 25.66 4.35 20.20
N TRP A 66 24.69 3.78 20.90
CA TRP A 66 23.26 3.80 20.56
C TRP A 66 22.66 5.20 20.46
N ARG A 67 23.24 6.17 21.18
CA ARG A 67 22.87 7.59 21.11
C ARG A 67 22.92 8.17 19.69
N SER A 68 23.74 7.61 18.81
CA SER A 68 23.91 8.08 17.44
C SER A 68 23.47 7.08 16.37
N THR A 69 23.28 5.81 16.72
CA THR A 69 22.99 4.73 15.76
C THR A 69 21.66 4.92 15.04
N TRP A 70 20.62 5.36 15.75
CA TRP A 70 19.30 5.59 15.15
C TRP A 70 19.33 6.62 14.01
N LYS A 71 20.29 7.54 13.99
CA LYS A 71 20.43 8.59 12.97
C LYS A 71 20.80 8.03 11.58
N HIS A 72 21.29 6.80 11.53
CA HIS A 72 21.78 6.12 10.33
C HIS A 72 20.85 5.00 9.86
N VAL A 73 19.75 4.75 10.57
CA VAL A 73 18.79 3.70 10.23
C VAL A 73 18.07 4.07 8.94
N PRO A 74 18.15 3.27 7.87
CA PRO A 74 17.62 3.63 6.54
C PRO A 74 16.09 3.62 6.49
N VAL A 75 15.42 3.14 7.54
CA VAL A 75 13.96 3.12 7.64
C VAL A 75 13.50 4.26 8.54
N LEU A 76 12.49 5.01 8.09
CA LEU A 76 11.88 6.11 8.81
C LEU A 76 10.39 5.80 9.02
N ARG A 77 10.03 5.32 10.22
CA ARG A 77 8.65 5.03 10.61
C ARG A 77 8.14 6.09 11.59
N LEU A 78 7.28 6.97 11.12
CA LEU A 78 6.75 8.12 11.86
C LEU A 78 5.26 7.93 12.03
N VAL A 79 4.83 7.58 13.25
CA VAL A 79 3.43 7.27 13.56
C VAL A 79 2.90 8.25 14.60
N SER A 80 1.91 9.06 14.24
CA SER A 80 1.34 10.07 15.13
C SER A 80 0.64 9.45 16.34
N GLY A 81 0.03 8.27 16.17
CA GLY A 81 -0.63 7.51 17.25
C GLY A 81 0.28 7.14 18.42
N SER A 82 1.61 7.13 18.21
CA SER A 82 2.60 6.96 19.28
C SER A 82 2.71 8.19 20.20
N PHE A 83 1.98 9.28 19.96
CA PHE A 83 2.07 10.54 20.70
C PHE A 83 0.70 10.99 21.23
N ARG A 84 0.67 11.48 22.48
CA ARG A 84 -0.56 12.01 23.10
C ARG A 84 -1.09 13.30 22.47
N ARG A 85 -0.20 14.10 21.87
CA ARG A 85 -0.51 15.41 21.27
C ARG A 85 0.18 15.50 19.92
N PHE A 86 -0.54 16.00 18.92
CA PHE A 86 0.00 16.20 17.58
C PHE A 86 1.19 17.17 17.57
N SER A 87 1.14 18.26 18.35
CA SER A 87 2.27 19.19 18.48
C SER A 87 3.55 18.53 19.00
N SER A 88 3.44 17.52 19.87
CA SER A 88 4.58 16.71 20.31
C SER A 88 5.14 15.84 19.20
N PHE A 89 4.26 15.23 18.38
CA PHE A 89 4.65 14.47 17.20
C PHE A 89 5.37 15.36 16.18
N ARG A 90 4.77 16.50 15.82
CA ARG A 90 5.35 17.46 14.87
C ARG A 90 6.75 17.89 15.30
N ARG A 91 6.91 18.31 16.56
CA ARG A 91 8.22 18.69 17.12
C ARG A 91 9.22 17.52 17.13
N PHE A 92 8.74 16.30 17.40
CA PHE A 92 9.58 15.11 17.34
C PHE A 92 10.08 14.84 15.91
N VAL A 93 9.19 14.88 14.92
CA VAL A 93 9.55 14.70 13.51
C VAL A 93 10.54 15.78 13.07
N ASP A 94 10.29 17.05 13.39
CA ASP A 94 11.21 18.15 13.06
C ASP A 94 12.62 17.93 13.64
N ASN A 95 12.70 17.45 14.88
CA ASN A 95 13.98 17.09 15.50
C ASN A 95 14.63 15.88 14.83
N VAL A 96 13.87 14.84 14.49
CA VAL A 96 14.40 13.66 13.79
C VAL A 96 14.97 14.04 12.43
N LEU A 97 14.22 14.78 11.62
CA LEU A 97 14.63 15.18 10.26
C LEU A 97 15.86 16.10 10.29
N SER A 98 16.00 16.96 11.31
CA SER A 98 17.15 17.85 11.45
C SER A 98 18.40 17.19 12.04
N LEU A 99 18.24 16.14 12.85
CA LEU A 99 19.34 15.43 13.50
C LEU A 99 19.89 14.25 12.69
N ARG A 100 19.11 13.75 11.72
CA ARG A 100 19.59 12.74 10.76
C ARG A 100 20.62 13.37 9.83
N ARG A 101 21.70 12.64 9.59
CA ARG A 101 22.72 13.00 8.59
C ARG A 101 22.22 12.63 7.19
N PRO A 102 22.81 13.16 6.10
CA PRO A 102 22.40 12.85 4.73
C PRO A 102 22.79 11.41 4.37
N PHE A 103 22.03 10.46 4.90
CA PHE A 103 22.08 9.04 4.55
C PHE A 103 20.80 8.69 3.82
N ASN A 104 20.91 7.74 2.90
CA ASN A 104 19.79 7.28 2.10
C ASN A 104 18.70 6.75 3.03
N VAL A 105 17.54 7.38 2.97
CA VAL A 105 16.32 6.84 3.51
C VAL A 105 15.87 5.81 2.49
N ARG A 106 15.87 4.53 2.82
CA ARG A 106 15.38 3.48 1.92
C ARG A 106 13.85 3.44 1.92
N GLU A 107 13.26 3.53 3.11
CA GLU A 107 11.83 3.38 3.35
C GLU A 107 11.34 4.47 4.28
N THR A 108 10.21 5.09 3.94
CA THR A 108 9.48 5.98 4.84
C THR A 108 8.05 5.51 4.96
N LEU A 109 7.62 5.28 6.20
CA LEU A 109 6.23 5.13 6.59
C LEU A 109 5.84 6.34 7.42
N PHE A 110 4.87 7.10 6.94
CA PHE A 110 4.32 8.25 7.64
C PHE A 110 2.84 8.04 7.89
N VAL A 111 2.46 7.86 9.15
CA VAL A 111 1.07 7.68 9.57
C VAL A 111 0.66 8.89 10.40
N MET A 112 -0.36 9.59 9.93
CA MET A 112 -0.94 10.74 10.59
C MET A 112 -2.42 10.53 10.76
N SER A 113 -2.88 10.56 12.01
CA SER A 113 -4.30 10.61 12.36
C SER A 113 -4.60 11.96 13.01
N HIS A 114 -5.16 12.90 12.25
CA HIS A 114 -5.48 14.24 12.76
C HIS A 114 -6.72 14.83 12.08
N HIS A 115 -7.60 15.45 12.86
CA HIS A 115 -8.89 15.98 12.39
C HIS A 115 -8.79 17.28 11.57
N HIS A 116 -7.58 17.82 11.37
CA HIS A 116 -7.33 19.07 10.63
C HIS A 116 -6.15 18.93 9.65
N LEU A 117 -6.21 17.96 8.73
CA LEU A 117 -5.17 17.74 7.71
C LEU A 117 -4.87 18.99 6.86
N GLU A 118 -5.85 19.87 6.68
CA GLU A 118 -5.75 21.10 5.87
C GLU A 118 -4.66 22.07 6.36
N GLU A 119 -4.44 22.18 7.67
CA GLU A 119 -3.42 23.05 8.26
C GLU A 119 -2.02 22.43 8.21
N ASP A 120 -1.94 21.11 7.98
CA ASP A 120 -0.72 20.32 8.09
C ASP A 120 -0.19 19.80 6.75
N VAL A 121 -0.81 20.16 5.61
CA VAL A 121 -0.31 19.83 4.27
C VAL A 121 1.17 20.20 4.08
N SER A 122 1.57 21.37 4.59
CA SER A 122 2.97 21.82 4.54
C SER A 122 3.92 20.91 5.34
N PHE A 123 3.45 20.34 6.44
CA PHE A 123 4.21 19.41 7.26
C PHE A 123 4.31 18.04 6.60
N VAL A 124 3.24 17.54 6.00
CA VAL A 124 3.25 16.31 5.18
C VAL A 124 4.21 16.47 4.00
N ALA A 125 4.13 17.59 3.27
CA ALA A 125 5.01 17.91 2.15
C ALA A 125 6.48 17.93 2.58
N LYS A 126 6.79 18.53 3.74
CA LYS A 126 8.14 18.54 4.29
C LYS A 126 8.70 17.12 4.50
N VAL A 127 7.90 16.20 5.05
CA VAL A 127 8.33 14.81 5.26
C VAL A 127 8.53 14.10 3.91
N ALA A 128 7.60 14.26 2.97
CA ALA A 128 7.71 13.66 1.64
C ALA A 128 8.94 14.17 0.89
N GLN A 129 9.16 15.49 0.86
CA GLN A 129 10.32 16.12 0.24
C GLN A 129 11.63 15.66 0.88
N TYR A 130 11.69 15.56 2.21
CA TYR A 130 12.85 15.03 2.91
C TYR A 130 13.14 13.59 2.48
N SER A 131 12.13 12.70 2.44
CA SER A 131 12.33 11.31 2.04
C SER A 131 12.80 11.20 0.59
N LEU A 132 12.19 11.96 -0.31
CA LEU A 132 12.56 12.00 -1.73
C LEU A 132 13.97 12.57 -1.96
N SER A 133 14.37 13.60 -1.21
CA SER A 133 15.71 14.19 -1.31
C SER A 133 16.82 13.29 -0.75
N HIS A 134 16.45 12.18 -0.10
CA HIS A 134 17.36 11.19 0.47
C HIS A 134 17.16 9.80 -0.17
N ASP A 135 16.75 9.75 -1.45
CA ASP A 135 16.67 8.54 -2.27
C ASP A 135 15.76 7.43 -1.73
N ALA A 136 14.61 7.81 -1.15
CA ALA A 136 13.56 6.87 -0.77
C ALA A 136 13.11 5.99 -1.95
N GLN A 137 13.22 4.68 -1.74
CA GLN A 137 12.73 3.65 -2.67
C GLN A 137 11.27 3.29 -2.38
N HIS A 138 10.88 3.33 -1.11
CA HIS A 138 9.52 3.00 -0.68
C HIS A 138 8.95 4.14 0.17
N LEU A 139 7.83 4.70 -0.28
CA LEU A 139 7.17 5.81 0.38
C LEU A 139 5.72 5.43 0.67
N VAL A 140 5.36 5.37 1.95
CA VAL A 140 4.01 5.01 2.41
C VAL A 140 3.49 6.13 3.29
N PHE A 141 2.41 6.78 2.85
CA PHE A 141 1.74 7.84 3.60
C PHE A 141 0.31 7.43 3.88
N GLN A 142 -0.06 7.40 5.16
CA GLN A 142 -1.41 7.11 5.64
C GLN A 142 -1.90 8.32 6.42
N LEU A 143 -2.71 9.14 5.76
CA LEU A 143 -3.25 10.39 6.26
C LEU A 143 -4.72 10.19 6.59
N LEU A 144 -4.98 9.72 7.80
CA LEU A 144 -6.29 9.40 8.32
C LEU A 144 -6.89 10.65 8.97
N GLY A 145 -7.95 11.19 8.38
CA GLY A 145 -8.63 12.34 8.97
C GLY A 145 -9.95 12.63 8.26
N VAL A 146 -10.90 13.22 8.97
CA VAL A 146 -12.11 13.75 8.34
C VAL A 146 -11.73 15.11 7.76
N THR A 147 -11.36 15.15 6.48
CA THR A 147 -11.34 16.41 5.73
C THR A 147 -12.79 16.83 5.51
N GLY A 148 -13.08 18.12 5.69
CA GLY A 148 -14.34 18.65 5.18
C GLY A 148 -14.33 18.48 3.66
N LEU A 149 -15.44 18.00 3.10
CA LEU A 149 -15.64 17.80 1.66
C LEU A 149 -15.47 19.10 0.82
N GLU A 150 -15.22 20.24 1.45
CA GLU A 150 -15.16 21.57 0.84
C GLU A 150 -13.73 22.12 0.64
N ALA A 151 -12.68 21.47 1.15
CA ALA A 151 -11.32 21.97 1.01
C ALA A 151 -10.64 21.47 -0.27
N SER A 152 -10.90 22.17 -1.38
CA SER A 152 -10.21 22.00 -2.67
C SER A 152 -8.74 22.47 -2.61
N ARG A 153 -7.91 21.84 -1.79
CA ARG A 153 -6.46 22.08 -1.79
C ARG A 153 -5.74 20.91 -2.43
N ARG A 154 -5.13 21.18 -3.59
CA ARG A 154 -4.22 20.26 -4.26
C ARG A 154 -3.00 20.01 -3.37
N LEU A 155 -2.66 18.75 -3.18
CA LEU A 155 -1.35 18.28 -2.73
C LEU A 155 -0.31 18.34 -3.85
N SER A 156 -0.54 19.15 -4.90
CA SER A 156 0.31 19.31 -6.09
C SER A 156 1.77 19.70 -5.79
N ASN A 157 2.08 20.01 -4.52
CA ASN A 157 3.43 20.32 -4.02
C ASN A 157 4.02 19.27 -3.06
N LEU A 158 3.33 18.18 -2.75
CA LEU A 158 3.81 17.14 -1.83
C LEU A 158 5.16 16.57 -2.29
N PHE A 159 5.26 16.26 -3.57
CA PHE A 159 6.43 15.61 -4.14
C PHE A 159 7.35 16.57 -4.90
N GLY A 160 6.91 17.82 -5.12
CA GLY A 160 7.66 18.85 -5.84
C GLY A 160 8.09 18.43 -7.25
N THR A 161 8.98 19.21 -7.87
CA THR A 161 9.59 18.90 -9.18
C THR A 161 10.65 17.79 -9.11
N ILE A 162 10.64 16.94 -8.07
CA ILE A 162 11.68 15.92 -7.86
C ILE A 162 11.42 14.75 -8.80
N SER A 163 11.81 14.93 -10.06
CA SER A 163 11.62 13.96 -11.15
C SER A 163 12.67 12.83 -11.17
N HIS A 164 13.71 12.93 -10.33
CA HIS A 164 14.91 12.09 -10.38
C HIS A 164 15.05 11.07 -9.24
N CYS A 165 14.01 10.86 -8.44
CA CYS A 165 14.12 9.93 -7.31
C CYS A 165 14.15 8.45 -7.75
N SER A 166 14.80 7.63 -6.92
CA SER A 166 14.87 6.16 -7.00
C SER A 166 13.58 5.46 -6.54
N LEU A 167 12.46 6.18 -6.47
CA LEU A 167 11.21 5.68 -5.89
C LEU A 167 10.64 4.54 -6.73
N GLU A 168 10.52 3.37 -6.12
CA GLU A 168 9.96 2.16 -6.73
C GLU A 168 8.53 1.88 -6.27
N THR A 169 8.18 2.29 -5.04
CA THR A 169 6.87 2.07 -4.45
C THR A 169 6.33 3.34 -3.81
N LEU A 170 5.11 3.72 -4.20
CA LEU A 170 4.37 4.81 -3.61
C LEU A 170 3.00 4.29 -3.16
N ARG A 171 2.70 4.41 -1.87
CA ARG A 171 1.40 4.08 -1.31
C ARG A 171 0.85 5.29 -0.59
N LEU A 172 -0.26 5.84 -1.09
CA LEU A 172 -0.93 6.99 -0.50
C LEU A 172 -2.33 6.56 -0.09
N SER A 173 -2.63 6.73 1.19
CA SER A 173 -3.99 6.66 1.72
C SER A 173 -4.31 8.03 2.27
N VAL A 174 -5.21 8.74 1.60
CA VAL A 174 -5.51 10.14 1.90
C VAL A 174 -7.01 10.33 1.79
N SER A 175 -7.66 10.94 2.78
CA SER A 175 -9.11 11.14 2.80
C SER A 175 -9.58 12.18 1.76
N PHE A 176 -9.75 11.75 0.50
CA PHE A 176 -10.34 12.50 -0.60
C PHE A 176 -9.64 13.83 -0.93
N ILE A 177 -8.31 13.83 -0.92
CA ILE A 177 -7.52 15.00 -1.31
C ILE A 177 -6.95 14.79 -2.70
N ASP A 178 -7.05 15.83 -3.54
CA ASP A 178 -6.40 15.85 -4.86
C ASP A 178 -4.89 15.80 -4.70
N CYS A 179 -4.30 14.71 -5.13
CA CYS A 179 -2.88 14.48 -5.06
C CYS A 179 -2.09 15.17 -6.18
N GLY A 180 -2.75 15.81 -7.16
CA GLY A 180 -2.12 16.45 -8.31
C GLY A 180 -1.53 15.46 -9.31
N PHE A 181 -2.05 14.22 -9.32
CA PHE A 181 -1.66 13.20 -10.28
C PHE A 181 -1.94 13.70 -11.70
N GLY A 182 -0.90 13.85 -12.53
CA GLY A 182 -0.98 14.55 -13.81
C GLY A 182 0.10 15.63 -13.96
N SER A 183 0.46 16.29 -12.85
CA SER A 183 1.49 17.34 -12.82
C SER A 183 2.90 16.84 -12.46
N PHE A 184 3.04 15.62 -11.95
CA PHE A 184 4.34 15.01 -11.63
C PHE A 184 4.37 13.52 -11.98
N GLY A 185 5.58 12.98 -12.15
CA GLY A 185 5.81 11.60 -12.57
C GLY A 185 7.07 11.01 -11.97
N PHE A 186 7.02 9.71 -11.66
CA PHE A 186 8.12 8.93 -11.11
C PHE A 186 8.57 7.88 -12.12
N ARG A 187 9.72 8.10 -12.74
CA ARG A 187 10.21 7.25 -13.85
C ARG A 187 10.61 5.83 -13.43
N MET A 188 10.93 5.64 -12.15
CA MET A 188 11.35 4.35 -11.58
C MET A 188 10.24 3.60 -10.87
N LEU A 189 9.05 4.20 -10.75
CA LEU A 189 7.95 3.64 -9.98
C LEU A 189 7.42 2.37 -10.64
N LYS A 190 7.38 1.28 -9.86
CA LYS A 190 6.83 -0.02 -10.25
C LYS A 190 5.49 -0.30 -9.59
N THR A 191 5.27 0.25 -8.40
CA THR A 191 4.03 0.04 -7.63
C THR A 191 3.45 1.37 -7.18
N LEU A 192 2.20 1.62 -7.56
CA LEU A 192 1.41 2.75 -7.15
C LEU A 192 0.12 2.25 -6.49
N GLU A 193 -0.09 2.62 -5.24
CA GLU A 193 -1.31 2.29 -4.49
C GLU A 193 -1.93 3.59 -3.99
N LEU A 194 -3.15 3.87 -4.45
CA LEU A 194 -3.92 5.05 -4.09
C LEU A 194 -5.20 4.61 -3.39
N ARG A 195 -5.34 4.99 -2.13
CA ARG A 195 -6.53 4.72 -1.32
C ARG A 195 -7.21 6.03 -0.94
N CYS A 196 -8.52 6.11 -1.18
CA CYS A 196 -9.38 7.26 -0.94
C CYS A 196 -8.92 8.56 -1.65
N CYS A 197 -8.05 8.49 -2.66
CA CYS A 197 -7.47 9.68 -3.28
C CYS A 197 -8.42 10.33 -4.28
N GLN A 198 -8.39 11.66 -4.37
CA GLN A 198 -9.09 12.38 -5.44
C GLN A 198 -8.17 12.48 -6.66
N LEU A 199 -8.69 12.15 -7.84
CA LEU A 199 -8.03 12.22 -9.14
C LEU A 199 -8.74 13.28 -9.97
N VAL A 200 -8.42 14.55 -9.71
CA VAL A 200 -9.09 15.69 -10.35
C VAL A 200 -8.38 16.06 -11.64
N PRO A 201 -9.07 16.04 -12.78
CA PRO A 201 -8.50 16.55 -14.02
C PRO A 201 -8.44 18.07 -14.04
N ASP A 202 -7.56 18.62 -14.88
CA ASP A 202 -7.50 20.06 -15.12
C ASP A 202 -8.63 20.55 -16.07
N GLU A 203 -9.16 19.66 -16.91
CA GLU A 203 -10.23 19.95 -17.87
C GLU A 203 -11.22 18.78 -17.98
N ASP A 204 -12.44 19.05 -18.45
CA ASP A 204 -13.45 18.04 -18.76
C ASP A 204 -12.97 17.07 -19.85
N GLY A 205 -13.44 15.82 -19.79
CA GLY A 205 -13.23 14.82 -20.83
C GLY A 205 -12.51 13.57 -20.34
N VAL A 206 -11.41 13.19 -21.01
CA VAL A 206 -10.65 11.97 -20.73
C VAL A 206 -9.40 12.32 -19.94
N PHE A 207 -9.28 11.73 -18.75
CA PHE A 207 -8.17 11.98 -17.85
C PHE A 207 -7.33 10.72 -17.66
N ASP A 208 -6.03 10.84 -17.96
CA ASP A 208 -5.08 9.74 -17.78
C ASP A 208 -3.82 10.22 -17.02
N PRO A 209 -3.75 10.00 -15.70
CA PRO A 209 -2.59 10.41 -14.91
C PRO A 209 -1.41 9.44 -15.02
N PHE A 210 -1.60 8.26 -15.59
CA PHE A 210 -0.64 7.16 -15.53
C PHE A 210 0.52 7.15 -16.55
N PRO A 211 0.50 7.88 -17.69
CA PRO A 211 1.63 7.98 -18.62
C PRO A 211 2.91 8.53 -17.98
N ASN A 212 2.75 9.26 -16.88
CA ASN A 212 3.85 9.80 -16.08
C ASN A 212 4.64 8.71 -15.30
N PHE A 213 4.20 7.45 -15.32
CA PHE A 213 4.82 6.29 -14.65
C PHE A 213 5.21 5.19 -15.66
N PRO A 214 6.25 5.39 -16.49
CA PRO A 214 6.59 4.51 -17.62
C PRO A 214 7.11 3.10 -17.24
N ARG A 215 7.27 2.81 -15.96
CA ARG A 215 7.71 1.51 -15.41
C ARG A 215 6.67 0.88 -14.49
N LEU A 216 5.46 1.43 -14.43
CA LEU A 216 4.42 0.95 -13.53
C LEU A 216 4.01 -0.48 -13.91
N GLU A 217 4.12 -1.38 -12.94
CA GLU A 217 3.80 -2.81 -13.04
C GLU A 217 2.58 -3.15 -12.19
N ASN A 218 2.37 -2.45 -11.07
CA ASN A 218 1.28 -2.70 -10.11
C ASN A 218 0.54 -1.40 -9.84
N LEU A 219 -0.77 -1.38 -10.08
CA LEU A 219 -1.64 -0.25 -9.78
C LEU A 219 -2.81 -0.72 -8.91
N VAL A 220 -3.02 -0.04 -7.80
CA VAL A 220 -4.18 -0.24 -6.91
C VAL A 220 -4.89 1.10 -6.78
N LEU A 221 -6.17 1.14 -7.13
CA LEU A 221 -7.07 2.27 -6.91
C LEU A 221 -8.21 1.81 -6.01
N ASP A 222 -8.24 2.28 -4.78
CA ASP A 222 -9.24 1.92 -3.78
C ASP A 222 -9.95 3.18 -3.29
N GLY A 223 -11.27 3.28 -3.37
CA GLY A 223 -12.01 4.45 -2.89
C GLY A 223 -11.71 5.75 -3.65
N CYS A 224 -11.14 5.70 -4.86
CA CYS A 224 -10.71 6.89 -5.58
C CYS A 224 -11.87 7.57 -6.33
N CYS A 225 -11.87 8.90 -6.40
CA CYS A 225 -12.96 9.68 -7.00
C CYS A 225 -12.47 10.85 -7.85
N GLN A 226 -13.30 11.33 -8.78
CA GLN A 226 -12.97 12.49 -9.64
C GLN A 226 -13.17 13.87 -8.97
N GLY A 227 -13.82 13.91 -7.80
CA GLY A 227 -14.27 15.16 -7.19
C GLY A 227 -15.67 15.61 -7.62
N TYR A 228 -16.14 16.72 -7.06
CA TYR A 228 -17.45 17.30 -7.39
C TYR A 228 -17.41 18.10 -8.70
N GLY A 229 -18.43 17.92 -9.55
CA GLY A 229 -18.72 18.82 -10.67
C GLY A 229 -18.16 18.43 -12.04
N TYR A 230 -17.43 17.33 -12.15
CA TYR A 230 -16.87 16.85 -13.43
C TYR A 230 -17.47 15.50 -13.79
N GLU A 231 -17.91 15.30 -15.03
CA GLU A 231 -18.25 13.97 -15.59
C GLU A 231 -17.05 13.47 -16.40
N THR A 232 -16.01 13.05 -15.70
CA THR A 232 -14.75 12.67 -16.34
C THR A 232 -14.61 11.18 -16.52
N ARG A 233 -14.07 10.82 -17.68
CA ARG A 233 -13.71 9.45 -18.00
C ARG A 233 -12.29 9.21 -17.52
N LEU A 234 -12.13 8.30 -16.56
CA LEU A 234 -10.82 7.84 -16.15
C LEU A 234 -10.27 6.89 -17.21
N LYS A 235 -9.17 7.27 -17.84
CA LYS A 235 -8.40 6.39 -18.69
C LYS A 235 -7.18 5.88 -17.94
N ILE A 236 -6.91 4.59 -18.04
CA ILE A 236 -5.74 3.93 -17.47
C ILE A 236 -4.91 3.36 -18.61
N SER A 237 -3.90 4.12 -19.09
CA SER A 237 -2.92 3.61 -20.05
C SER A 237 -1.73 2.97 -19.33
N GLY A 238 -1.63 1.64 -19.40
CA GLY A 238 -0.63 0.86 -18.67
C GLY A 238 0.16 -0.10 -19.57
N PRO A 239 1.11 0.38 -20.42
CA PRO A 239 1.80 -0.48 -21.37
C PRO A 239 2.69 -1.57 -20.74
N LYS A 240 3.08 -1.38 -19.47
CA LYS A 240 3.86 -2.35 -18.68
C LYS A 240 3.11 -2.90 -17.47
N LEU A 241 1.84 -2.52 -17.30
CA LEU A 241 1.05 -2.91 -16.15
C LEU A 241 0.83 -4.42 -16.17
N LEU A 242 1.13 -5.07 -15.06
CA LEU A 242 0.99 -6.51 -14.84
C LEU A 242 -0.20 -6.82 -13.91
N ASN A 243 -0.40 -5.99 -12.89
CA ASN A 243 -1.45 -6.15 -11.91
C ASN A 243 -2.24 -4.85 -11.76
N LEU A 244 -3.56 -4.95 -11.84
CA LEU A 244 -4.49 -3.84 -11.66
C LEU A 244 -5.58 -4.26 -10.68
N GLU A 245 -5.70 -3.51 -9.60
CA GLU A 245 -6.75 -3.65 -8.60
C GLU A 245 -7.59 -2.37 -8.58
N LEU A 246 -8.90 -2.53 -8.77
CA LEU A 246 -9.89 -1.46 -8.69
C LEU A 246 -10.89 -1.81 -7.60
N CYS A 247 -10.99 -0.99 -6.57
CA CYS A 247 -11.89 -1.18 -5.44
C CYS A 247 -12.67 0.11 -5.21
N VAL A 248 -14.01 0.07 -5.16
CA VAL A 248 -14.86 1.21 -4.79
C VAL A 248 -14.48 2.51 -5.55
N ILE A 249 -14.57 2.51 -6.88
CA ILE A 249 -14.17 3.67 -7.71
C ILE A 249 -15.38 4.56 -8.05
N TRP A 250 -15.19 5.88 -7.98
CA TRP A 250 -16.26 6.88 -8.13
C TRP A 250 -15.98 7.75 -9.38
N PHE A 251 -16.06 7.12 -10.55
CA PHE A 251 -15.90 7.76 -11.86
C PHE A 251 -17.11 7.44 -12.72
N ALA A 252 -17.55 8.41 -13.54
CA ALA A 252 -18.68 8.23 -14.43
C ALA A 252 -18.39 7.16 -15.51
N SER A 253 -17.15 7.11 -15.99
CA SER A 253 -16.73 6.09 -16.94
C SER A 253 -15.25 5.73 -16.81
N VAL A 254 -14.92 4.47 -17.11
CA VAL A 254 -13.56 3.94 -17.04
C VAL A 254 -13.16 3.31 -18.38
N GLU A 255 -11.96 3.65 -18.84
CA GLU A 255 -11.31 3.06 -20.02
C GLU A 255 -9.94 2.51 -19.61
N ILE A 256 -9.64 1.27 -19.99
CA ILE A 256 -8.38 0.61 -19.59
C ILE A 256 -7.71 0.00 -20.82
N ASP A 257 -6.47 0.41 -21.07
CA ASP A 257 -5.59 -0.13 -22.10
C ASP A 257 -4.29 -0.64 -21.45
N ALA A 258 -4.26 -1.94 -21.19
CA ALA A 258 -3.18 -2.60 -20.46
C ALA A 258 -2.77 -3.91 -21.16
N PRO A 259 -1.97 -3.84 -22.25
CA PRO A 259 -1.70 -4.99 -23.12
C PRO A 259 -0.91 -6.13 -22.46
N ARG A 260 -0.22 -5.87 -21.34
CA ARG A 260 0.59 -6.84 -20.60
C ARG A 260 -0.04 -7.28 -19.28
N LEU A 261 -1.28 -6.83 -19.01
CA LEU A 261 -1.97 -7.13 -17.76
C LEU A 261 -2.12 -8.63 -17.61
N LYS A 262 -1.76 -9.17 -16.45
CA LYS A 262 -1.86 -10.58 -16.10
C LYS A 262 -2.94 -10.82 -15.06
N LEU A 263 -3.05 -9.93 -14.08
CA LEU A 263 -4.04 -9.99 -13.03
C LEU A 263 -4.90 -8.73 -13.06
N PHE A 264 -6.20 -8.92 -13.17
CA PHE A 264 -7.20 -7.88 -12.99
C PHE A 264 -8.08 -8.23 -11.79
N ASP A 265 -8.15 -7.33 -10.83
CA ASP A 265 -8.94 -7.51 -9.62
C ASP A 265 -9.92 -6.35 -9.50
N LEU A 266 -11.22 -6.66 -9.45
CA LEU A 266 -12.29 -5.69 -9.36
C LEU A 266 -13.14 -6.01 -8.14
N HIS A 267 -13.13 -5.12 -7.15
CA HIS A 267 -13.93 -5.24 -5.93
C HIS A 267 -14.95 -4.11 -5.81
N HIS A 268 -16.13 -4.48 -5.35
CA HIS A 268 -17.21 -3.56 -4.98
C HIS A 268 -17.54 -2.55 -6.11
N LEU A 269 -17.77 -3.07 -7.32
CA LEU A 269 -18.23 -2.26 -8.45
C LEU A 269 -19.55 -1.56 -8.10
N LEU A 270 -19.60 -0.23 -8.29
CA LEU A 270 -20.79 0.58 -8.06
C LEU A 270 -21.63 0.69 -9.35
N ASP A 271 -22.95 0.67 -9.24
CA ASP A 271 -23.92 0.69 -10.36
C ASP A 271 -23.76 1.86 -11.33
N SER A 272 -23.20 2.97 -10.86
CA SER A 272 -23.02 4.19 -11.64
C SER A 272 -21.82 4.14 -12.59
N VAL A 273 -20.90 3.19 -12.40
CA VAL A 273 -19.65 3.12 -13.16
C VAL A 273 -19.89 2.45 -14.51
N LYS A 274 -19.54 3.14 -15.61
CA LYS A 274 -19.62 2.58 -16.97
C LYS A 274 -18.26 2.26 -17.54
N PHE A 275 -18.03 1.03 -17.98
CA PHE A 275 -16.84 0.72 -18.77
C PHE A 275 -17.04 1.17 -20.22
N ALA A 276 -16.17 2.06 -20.71
CA ALA A 276 -16.23 2.52 -22.10
C ALA A 276 -15.46 1.58 -23.05
N LYS A 277 -14.28 1.12 -22.61
CA LYS A 277 -13.43 0.22 -23.37
C LYS A 277 -12.43 -0.46 -22.44
N LEU A 278 -12.28 -1.77 -22.59
CA LEU A 278 -11.34 -2.60 -21.84
C LEU A 278 -10.51 -3.43 -22.81
N SER A 279 -9.19 -3.38 -22.72
CA SER A 279 -8.30 -4.15 -23.58
C SER A 279 -7.22 -4.87 -22.77
N PHE A 280 -7.36 -6.18 -22.65
CA PHE A 280 -6.48 -7.06 -21.87
C PHE A 280 -6.03 -8.31 -22.67
N PRO A 281 -5.27 -8.16 -23.77
CA PRO A 281 -4.89 -9.29 -24.63
C PRO A 281 -4.04 -10.37 -23.94
N SER A 282 -3.31 -10.03 -22.87
CA SER A 282 -2.43 -10.94 -22.13
C SER A 282 -3.00 -11.39 -20.78
N LEU A 283 -4.29 -11.12 -20.51
CA LEU A 283 -4.92 -11.39 -19.22
C LEU A 283 -4.91 -12.88 -18.91
N ASP A 284 -4.54 -13.22 -17.69
CA ASP A 284 -4.47 -14.60 -17.22
C ASP A 284 -5.50 -14.83 -16.10
N HIS A 285 -5.48 -13.99 -15.06
CA HIS A 285 -6.36 -14.07 -13.91
C HIS A 285 -7.27 -12.85 -13.81
N ALA A 286 -8.56 -13.09 -13.58
CA ALA A 286 -9.52 -12.05 -13.21
C ALA A 286 -10.28 -12.44 -11.95
N ILE A 287 -10.39 -11.51 -11.00
CA ILE A 287 -11.18 -11.66 -9.77
C ILE A 287 -12.24 -10.56 -9.80
N ILE A 288 -13.52 -10.96 -9.68
CA ILE A 288 -14.67 -10.05 -9.78
C ILE A 288 -15.56 -10.22 -8.56
N ASP A 289 -15.57 -9.18 -7.72
CA ASP A 289 -16.50 -8.98 -6.62
C ASP A 289 -17.39 -7.75 -6.90
N ILE A 290 -18.67 -7.99 -7.07
CA ILE A 290 -19.70 -6.97 -7.27
C ILE A 290 -20.58 -7.00 -6.03
N ASN A 291 -20.67 -5.87 -5.35
CA ASN A 291 -21.31 -5.79 -4.05
C ASN A 291 -22.60 -4.95 -4.13
N ASP A 292 -23.72 -5.57 -3.75
CA ASP A 292 -25.09 -5.04 -3.76
C ASP A 292 -25.42 -4.21 -2.50
N GLN A 293 -24.43 -3.84 -1.67
CA GLN A 293 -24.71 -3.07 -0.44
C GLN A 293 -25.17 -1.63 -0.67
N PHE A 294 -25.10 -1.15 -1.91
CA PHE A 294 -25.78 0.07 -2.35
C PHE A 294 -26.94 -0.40 -3.23
N GLU A 295 -28.05 -0.81 -2.61
CA GLU A 295 -29.27 -1.30 -3.25
C GLU A 295 -29.43 -0.72 -4.66
N PHE A 296 -29.47 -1.57 -5.69
CA PHE A 296 -29.82 -1.14 -7.05
C PHE A 296 -31.01 -0.20 -6.93
N MET A 297 -30.82 1.08 -7.30
CA MET A 297 -31.94 2.00 -7.38
C MET A 297 -32.94 1.34 -8.35
N GLU A 298 -34.10 0.92 -7.84
CA GLU A 298 -35.08 0.13 -8.59
C GLU A 298 -35.25 0.70 -10.01
N GLY A 299 -35.01 -0.13 -11.03
CA GLY A 299 -35.12 0.26 -12.45
C GLY A 299 -33.81 0.57 -13.19
N ASN A 300 -32.63 0.22 -12.65
CA ASN A 300 -31.34 0.40 -13.33
C ASN A 300 -30.69 -0.90 -13.84
N GLU A 301 -31.44 -2.01 -13.87
CA GLU A 301 -30.97 -3.36 -14.22
C GLU A 301 -30.31 -3.39 -15.63
N ASP A 302 -30.94 -2.78 -16.63
CA ASP A 302 -30.40 -2.63 -17.99
C ASP A 302 -29.01 -1.97 -18.04
N SER A 303 -28.78 -0.94 -17.21
CA SER A 303 -27.50 -0.23 -17.18
C SER A 303 -26.40 -1.09 -16.57
N VAL A 304 -26.75 -1.85 -15.53
CA VAL A 304 -25.84 -2.81 -14.87
C VAL A 304 -25.53 -3.96 -15.83
N ALA A 305 -26.54 -4.52 -16.51
CA ALA A 305 -26.40 -5.54 -17.53
C ALA A 305 -25.39 -5.10 -18.60
N GLN A 306 -25.57 -3.88 -19.14
CA GLN A 306 -24.69 -3.32 -20.16
C GLN A 306 -23.24 -3.11 -19.66
N CYS A 307 -23.08 -2.74 -18.39
CA CYS A 307 -21.78 -2.60 -17.76
C CYS A 307 -21.07 -3.97 -17.64
N LEU A 308 -21.78 -4.99 -17.14
CA LEU A 308 -21.27 -6.35 -17.00
C LEU A 308 -20.95 -7.01 -18.34
N ILE A 309 -21.78 -6.77 -19.35
CA ILE A 309 -21.51 -7.16 -20.73
C ILE A 309 -20.18 -6.60 -21.22
N THR A 310 -19.97 -5.30 -21.03
CA THR A 310 -18.74 -4.63 -21.49
C THR A 310 -17.53 -5.13 -20.71
N LEU A 311 -17.70 -5.37 -19.41
CA LEU A 311 -16.70 -6.00 -18.55
C LEU A 311 -16.30 -7.38 -19.09
N PHE A 312 -17.27 -8.28 -19.29
CA PHE A 312 -17.01 -9.64 -19.77
C PHE A 312 -16.40 -9.69 -21.16
N GLN A 313 -16.82 -8.81 -22.07
CA GLN A 313 -16.17 -8.67 -23.38
C GLN A 313 -14.68 -8.28 -23.24
N GLY A 314 -14.37 -7.38 -22.31
CA GLY A 314 -13.00 -7.02 -21.96
C GLY A 314 -12.16 -8.18 -21.40
N LEU A 315 -12.80 -9.08 -20.65
CA LEU A 315 -12.18 -10.24 -20.00
C LEU A 315 -12.08 -11.49 -20.89
N SER A 316 -12.42 -11.40 -22.19
CA SER A 316 -12.49 -12.52 -23.14
C SER A 316 -11.26 -13.44 -23.22
N ASN A 317 -10.06 -12.93 -22.87
CA ASN A 317 -8.79 -13.67 -22.93
C ASN A 317 -8.39 -14.37 -21.62
N VAL A 318 -9.17 -14.21 -20.53
CA VAL A 318 -8.84 -14.75 -19.20
C VAL A 318 -8.76 -16.29 -19.22
N THR A 319 -7.83 -16.84 -18.43
CA THR A 319 -7.69 -18.30 -18.23
C THR A 319 -8.31 -18.73 -16.90
N ILE A 320 -8.21 -17.90 -15.86
CA ILE A 320 -8.75 -18.17 -14.52
C ILE A 320 -9.66 -17.01 -14.12
N LEU A 321 -10.97 -17.28 -14.04
CA LEU A 321 -11.97 -16.33 -13.58
C LEU A 321 -12.46 -16.72 -12.18
N ARG A 322 -12.37 -15.81 -11.22
CA ARG A 322 -12.93 -15.96 -9.88
C ARG A 322 -14.09 -15.01 -9.68
N LEU A 323 -15.23 -15.56 -9.27
CA LEU A 323 -16.44 -14.80 -8.95
C LEU A 323 -16.76 -14.97 -7.45
N GLU A 324 -16.83 -13.85 -6.73
CA GLU A 324 -17.20 -13.83 -5.31
C GLU A 324 -18.72 -14.04 -5.09
N PRO A 325 -19.17 -14.38 -3.86
CA PRO A 325 -20.55 -14.81 -3.62
C PRO A 325 -21.61 -13.76 -3.99
N GLU A 326 -21.36 -12.48 -3.72
CA GLU A 326 -22.30 -11.41 -4.02
C GLU A 326 -22.42 -11.17 -5.53
N THR A 327 -21.31 -11.31 -6.28
CA THR A 327 -21.30 -11.28 -7.75
C THR A 327 -22.30 -12.27 -8.35
N ILE A 328 -22.39 -13.49 -7.79
CA ILE A 328 -23.31 -14.51 -8.31
C ILE A 328 -24.77 -14.13 -8.08
N LYS A 329 -25.10 -13.47 -6.97
CA LYS A 329 -26.47 -13.01 -6.71
C LYS A 329 -26.86 -11.91 -7.69
N VAL A 330 -26.00 -10.91 -7.86
CA VAL A 330 -26.20 -9.82 -8.83
C VAL A 330 -26.38 -10.38 -10.23
N LEU A 331 -25.48 -11.28 -10.64
CA LEU A 331 -25.59 -11.91 -11.95
C LEU A 331 -26.90 -12.68 -12.08
N SER A 332 -27.34 -13.42 -11.06
CA SER A 332 -28.60 -14.19 -11.12
C SER A 332 -29.82 -13.31 -11.37
N ASN A 333 -29.82 -12.07 -10.88
CA ASN A 333 -30.91 -11.11 -11.09
C ASN A 333 -30.89 -10.52 -12.50
N VAL A 334 -29.70 -10.14 -12.99
CA VAL A 334 -29.48 -9.42 -14.27
C VAL A 334 -29.33 -10.38 -15.47
N PHE A 335 -29.13 -11.67 -15.22
CA PHE A 335 -28.87 -12.66 -16.26
C PHE A 335 -29.94 -12.78 -17.35
N PRO A 336 -31.26 -12.71 -17.05
CA PRO A 336 -32.29 -12.76 -18.08
C PRO A 336 -32.11 -11.67 -19.14
N GLU A 337 -31.75 -10.45 -18.74
CA GLU A 337 -31.51 -9.31 -19.64
C GLU A 337 -30.27 -9.52 -20.50
N ILE A 338 -29.22 -10.12 -19.95
CA ILE A 338 -27.99 -10.46 -20.69
C ILE A 338 -28.29 -11.49 -21.79
N LEU A 339 -29.13 -12.48 -21.49
CA LEU A 339 -29.54 -13.50 -22.47
C LEU A 339 -30.48 -12.94 -23.53
N ASP A 340 -31.41 -12.06 -23.16
CA ASP A 340 -32.34 -11.42 -24.09
C ASP A 340 -31.62 -10.56 -25.14
N GLN A 341 -30.42 -10.06 -24.81
CA GLN A 341 -29.55 -9.34 -25.74
C GLN A 341 -28.77 -10.25 -26.71
N GLN A 342 -29.01 -11.57 -26.71
CA GLN A 342 -28.39 -12.57 -27.60
C GLN A 342 -26.85 -12.53 -27.64
N GLN A 343 -26.20 -12.17 -26.54
CA GLN A 343 -24.74 -12.19 -26.49
C GLN A 343 -24.21 -13.60 -26.21
N SER A 344 -23.34 -14.09 -27.08
CA SER A 344 -22.58 -15.31 -26.83
C SER A 344 -21.50 -15.06 -25.78
N SER A 345 -21.19 -16.10 -25.00
CA SER A 345 -20.09 -16.06 -24.03
C SER A 345 -18.77 -15.54 -24.63
N PRO A 346 -18.16 -14.49 -24.05
CA PRO A 346 -16.89 -13.94 -24.55
C PRO A 346 -15.67 -14.79 -24.14
N PHE A 347 -15.84 -15.80 -23.27
CA PHE A 347 -14.76 -16.54 -22.62
C PHE A 347 -14.25 -17.70 -23.46
N THR A 348 -13.40 -17.41 -24.44
CA THR A 348 -12.87 -18.41 -25.39
C THR A 348 -11.65 -19.16 -24.88
N ARG A 349 -10.95 -18.62 -23.87
CA ARG A 349 -9.67 -19.15 -23.35
C ARG A 349 -9.73 -19.60 -21.89
N LEU A 350 -10.93 -19.58 -21.31
CA LEU A 350 -11.14 -19.92 -19.92
C LEU A 350 -10.74 -21.40 -19.68
N VAL A 351 -10.05 -21.63 -18.57
CA VAL A 351 -9.55 -22.95 -18.14
C VAL A 351 -10.12 -23.31 -16.78
N SER A 352 -10.25 -22.32 -15.89
CA SER A 352 -10.77 -22.50 -14.54
C SER A 352 -11.76 -21.39 -14.21
N LEU A 353 -12.94 -21.80 -13.77
CA LEU A 353 -13.96 -20.93 -13.20
C LEU A 353 -14.09 -21.27 -11.71
N ASN A 354 -13.66 -20.34 -10.85
CA ASN A 354 -13.74 -20.47 -9.40
C ASN A 354 -14.92 -19.65 -8.91
N VAL A 355 -15.95 -20.33 -8.42
CA VAL A 355 -17.12 -19.67 -7.84
C VAL A 355 -17.22 -20.03 -6.37
N THR A 356 -17.27 -19.03 -5.52
CA THR A 356 -17.53 -19.17 -4.10
C THR A 356 -18.98 -18.78 -3.85
N ALA A 357 -19.92 -19.72 -3.90
CA ALA A 357 -21.33 -19.45 -3.61
C ALA A 357 -22.05 -20.72 -3.14
N ASN A 358 -23.12 -20.54 -2.34
CA ASN A 358 -23.95 -21.65 -1.84
C ASN A 358 -24.74 -22.32 -2.98
N SER A 359 -25.17 -21.57 -3.98
CA SER A 359 -25.83 -22.07 -5.18
C SER A 359 -25.56 -21.17 -6.37
N VAL A 360 -25.25 -21.76 -7.53
CA VAL A 360 -25.01 -21.05 -8.78
C VAL A 360 -26.04 -21.53 -9.81
N PRO A 361 -26.79 -20.64 -10.49
CA PRO A 361 -27.72 -21.05 -11.53
C PRO A 361 -27.02 -21.81 -12.65
N TYR A 362 -27.62 -22.91 -13.12
CA TYR A 362 -27.05 -23.72 -14.21
C TYR A 362 -26.89 -22.91 -15.50
N SER A 363 -27.83 -22.01 -15.79
CA SER A 363 -27.79 -21.13 -16.96
C SER A 363 -26.58 -20.19 -16.94
N LEU A 364 -26.20 -19.68 -15.76
CA LEU A 364 -25.01 -18.86 -15.56
C LEU A 364 -23.73 -19.67 -15.84
N LEU A 365 -23.65 -20.88 -15.27
CA LEU A 365 -22.52 -21.79 -15.52
C LEU A 365 -22.41 -22.16 -17.00
N ALA A 366 -23.54 -22.49 -17.63
CA ALA A 366 -23.59 -22.82 -19.06
C ALA A 366 -23.05 -21.67 -19.92
N TYR A 367 -23.44 -20.42 -19.63
CA TYR A 367 -22.93 -19.25 -20.34
C TYR A 367 -21.42 -19.08 -20.19
N PHE A 368 -20.86 -19.11 -18.97
CA PHE A 368 -19.41 -18.98 -18.82
C PHE A 368 -18.61 -20.12 -19.51
N LEU A 369 -19.23 -21.27 -19.73
CA LEU A 369 -18.61 -22.46 -20.31
C LEU A 369 -18.90 -22.66 -21.81
N GLU A 370 -19.83 -21.89 -22.41
CA GLU A 370 -20.40 -22.14 -23.75
C GLU A 370 -19.37 -22.09 -24.91
N GLY A 371 -18.18 -21.51 -24.68
CA GLY A 371 -17.07 -21.45 -25.65
C GLY A 371 -15.70 -21.87 -25.08
N SER A 372 -15.69 -22.43 -23.88
CA SER A 372 -14.50 -22.63 -23.08
C SER A 372 -13.97 -24.07 -23.18
N SER A 373 -12.65 -24.24 -23.19
CA SER A 373 -12.01 -25.56 -23.00
C SER A 373 -11.92 -25.98 -21.52
N ALA A 374 -12.44 -25.16 -20.60
CA ALA A 374 -12.43 -25.42 -19.17
C ALA A 374 -13.05 -26.79 -18.88
N GLN A 375 -12.26 -27.65 -18.23
CA GLN A 375 -12.80 -28.79 -17.51
C GLN A 375 -13.66 -28.28 -16.35
N GLU A 376 -14.65 -29.08 -15.93
CA GLU A 376 -15.69 -28.74 -14.95
C GLU A 376 -15.25 -27.72 -13.87
N PRO A 377 -16.10 -26.72 -13.56
CA PRO A 377 -15.77 -25.66 -12.62
C PRO A 377 -15.26 -26.26 -11.30
N THR A 378 -14.10 -25.80 -10.83
CA THR A 378 -13.63 -26.17 -9.50
C THR A 378 -14.48 -25.41 -8.49
N LEU A 379 -15.63 -25.99 -8.15
CA LEU A 379 -16.54 -25.48 -7.14
C LEU A 379 -15.87 -25.66 -5.78
N LEU A 380 -15.18 -24.61 -5.32
CA LEU A 380 -14.71 -24.53 -3.94
C LEU A 380 -15.90 -24.14 -3.07
N TYR A 381 -16.59 -25.15 -2.54
CA TYR A 381 -17.52 -24.97 -1.43
C TYR A 381 -16.67 -24.64 -0.18
N ILE A 382 -16.77 -23.41 0.32
CA ILE A 382 -16.24 -23.03 1.64
C ILE A 382 -17.41 -22.87 2.60
#